data_AF-A0A929B382-F1
#
_entry.id   AF-A0A929B382-F1
#
_cell.length_a   1.000
_cell.length_b   1.000
_cell.length_c   1.000
_cell.angle_alpha   90.00
_cell.angle_beta   90.00
_cell.angle_gamma   90.00
#
_symmetry.space_group_name_H-M   'P 1'
#
loop_
_entity.id
_entity.type
_entity.pdbx_description
1 polymer ?
#
loop_
_entity_poly.entity_id
_entity_poly.type
_entity_poly.pdbx_seq_one_letter_code
_entity_poly.pdbx_strand_id
1 'polypeptide(L)' 'MQITIDLPPDLEQDLIRQAEQSNVPLQTLILQALRRMVQTPPVSTSQWSEVILSYEGIPDFPAFESYRDDLLPPREPELF' A
#
# COMPACT_ATOMS: atom_id res chain seq x y z
N MET A 1 18.22 -4.20 25.52
CA MET A 1 16.95 -4.95 25.43
C MET A 1 17.25 -6.26 24.73
N GLN A 2 16.76 -7.39 25.24
CA GLN A 2 16.95 -8.71 24.64
C GLN A 2 15.57 -9.25 24.23
N ILE A 3 15.46 -9.75 23.00
CA ILE A 3 14.24 -10.35 22.47
C ILE A 3 14.57 -11.80 22.14
N THR A 4 13.73 -12.72 22.59
CA THR A 4 13.82 -14.14 22.23
C THR A 4 12.66 -14.45 21.29
N ILE A 5 12.95 -15.08 20.15
CA ILE A 5 11.97 -15.42 19.13
C ILE A 5 12.17 -16.89 18.81
N ASP A 6 11.11 -17.68 18.96
CA ASP A 6 11.10 -19.07 18.51
C ASP A 6 10.78 -19.10 17.01
N LEU A 7 11.73 -19.63 16.23
CA LEU A 7 11.60 -19.71 14.77
C LEU A 7 11.22 -21.13 14.35
N PRO A 8 10.37 -21.29 13.33
CA PRO A 8 10.18 -22.56 12.66
C PRO A 8 11.53 -23.10 12.12
N PRO A 9 11.76 -24.43 12.14
CA PRO A 9 13.05 -25.02 11.78
C PRO A 9 13.43 -24.79 10.31
N ASP A 10 12.44 -24.72 9.42
CA ASP A 10 12.62 -24.39 8.01
C ASP A 10 13.13 -22.94 7.84
N LEU A 11 12.49 -21.98 8.52
CA LEU A 11 12.90 -20.58 8.47
C LEU A 11 14.28 -20.36 9.09
N GLU A 12 14.59 -21.05 10.19
CA GLU A 12 15.91 -20.99 10.82
C GLU A 12 17.01 -21.44 9.85
N GLN A 13 16.81 -22.59 9.18
CA GLN A 13 17.77 -23.11 8.20
C GLN A 13 17.96 -22.16 7.01
N ASP A 14 16.88 -21.58 6.49
CA ASP A 14 16.95 -20.62 5.40
C ASP A 14 17.73 -19.36 5.79
N LEU A 15 17.52 -18.84 7.01
CA LEU A 15 18.24 -17.67 7.52
C LEU A 15 19.73 -17.97 7.72
N ILE A 16 20.08 -19.15 8.27
CA ILE A 16 21.48 -19.59 8.41
C ILE A 16 22.14 -19.67 7.04
N ARG A 17 21.51 -20.33 6.08
CA ARG A 17 22.03 -20.44 4.71
C ARG A 17 22.25 -19.06 4.08
N GLN A 18 21.29 -18.15 4.24
CA GLN A 18 21.39 -16.81 3.68
C GLN A 18 22.50 -15.98 4.34
N ALA A 19 22.71 -16.15 5.65
CA ALA A 19 23.78 -15.51 6.40
C ALA A 19 25.16 -15.97 5.93
N GLU A 20 25.34 -17.28 5.71
CA GLU A 20 26.55 -17.87 5.15
C GLU A 20 26.84 -17.36 3.73
N GLN A 21 25.83 -17.37 2.86
CA GLN A 21 25.94 -16.88 1.48
C GLN A 21 26.33 -15.40 1.41
N SER A 22 25.81 -14.61 2.34
CA SER A 22 26.06 -13.17 2.41
C SER A 22 27.31 -12.82 3.23
N ASN A 23 27.99 -13.83 3.80
CA ASN A 23 29.13 -13.69 4.72
C ASN A 23 28.89 -12.67 5.85
N VAL A 24 27.68 -12.69 6.41
CA VAL A 24 27.30 -11.84 7.55
C VAL A 24 26.78 -12.69 8.70
N PRO A 25 26.99 -12.27 9.96
CA PRO A 25 26.40 -12.97 11.10
C PRO A 25 24.87 -13.02 10.99
N LEU A 26 24.29 -14.16 11.38
CA LEU A 26 22.84 -14.39 11.40
C LEU A 26 22.09 -13.26 12.10
N GLN A 27 22.58 -12.82 13.26
CA GLN A 27 21.98 -11.72 14.02
C GLN A 27 21.98 -10.40 13.22
N THR A 28 23.05 -10.11 12.48
CA THR A 28 23.12 -8.93 11.62
C THR A 28 22.09 -9.01 10.49
N LEU A 29 21.94 -10.18 9.89
CA LEU A 29 20.95 -10.41 8.84
C LEU A 29 19.51 -10.22 9.36
N ILE A 30 19.20 -10.77 10.54
CA ILE A 30 17.91 -10.60 11.20
C ILE A 30 17.64 -9.12 11.50
N LEU A 31 18.62 -8.40 12.07
CA LEU A 31 18.46 -6.97 12.38
C LEU A 31 18.28 -6.12 11.12
N GLN A 32 18.98 -6.44 10.03
CA GLN A 32 18.81 -5.76 8.75
C GLN A 32 17.42 -6.00 8.17
N ALA A 33 16.91 -7.23 8.23
CA ALA A 33 15.56 -7.56 7.79
C ALA A 33 14.51 -6.77 8.59
N LEU A 34 14.60 -6.79 9.92
CA LEU A 34 13.71 -6.04 10.82
C LEU A 34 13.78 -4.54 10.55
N ARG A 35 14.99 -3.99 10.38
CA ARG A 35 15.18 -2.56 10.06
C ARG A 35 14.53 -2.20 8.73
N ARG A 36 14.67 -3.04 7.71
CA ARG A 36 13.98 -2.83 6.43
C ARG A 36 12.46 -2.84 6.60
N MET A 37 11.90 -3.79 7.35
CA MET A 37 10.46 -3.84 7.57
C MET A 37 9.90 -2.62 8.31
N VAL A 38 10.67 -2.05 9.26
CA VAL A 38 10.26 -0.84 10.00
C VAL A 38 10.48 0.43 9.18
N GLN A 39 11.53 0.47 8.34
CA GLN A 39 11.86 1.64 7.51
C GLN A 39 11.11 1.69 6.20
N THR A 40 10.70 0.54 5.66
CA THR A 40 9.72 0.49 4.59
C THR A 40 8.44 0.98 5.21
N PRO A 41 7.97 2.20 4.85
CA PRO A 41 6.68 2.66 5.33
C PRO A 41 5.70 1.53 5.00
N PRO A 42 4.85 1.12 5.96
CA PRO A 42 3.86 0.12 5.66
C PRO A 42 3.16 0.62 4.40
N VAL A 43 2.99 -0.26 3.40
CA VAL A 43 2.10 -0.01 2.27
C VAL A 43 0.68 -0.02 2.86
N SER A 44 0.41 1.00 3.66
CA SER A 44 -0.82 1.39 4.32
C SER A 44 -1.02 2.77 3.73
N THR A 45 -1.95 2.98 2.83
CA THR A 45 -3.28 2.41 2.72
C THR A 45 -3.69 2.41 1.25
N SER A 46 -4.89 1.93 0.92
CA SER A 46 -5.58 2.22 -0.34
C SER A 46 -5.86 3.73 -0.51
N GLN A 47 -4.82 4.54 -0.43
CA GLN A 47 -4.85 5.96 -0.70
C GLN A 47 -4.35 6.16 -2.12
N TRP A 48 -5.09 6.96 -2.88
CA TRP A 48 -4.72 7.35 -4.21
C TRP A 48 -3.36 8.06 -4.19
N SER A 49 -2.63 7.99 -5.31
CA SER A 49 -1.34 8.67 -5.41
C SER A 49 -1.51 10.18 -5.21
N GLU A 50 -0.46 10.87 -4.76
CA GLU A 50 -0.47 12.34 -4.58
C GLU A 50 -0.91 13.07 -5.85
N VAL A 51 -0.54 12.54 -7.02
CA VAL A 51 -0.95 13.07 -8.34
C VAL A 51 -2.47 13.10 -8.50
N ILE A 52 -3.18 12.12 -7.94
CA ILE A 52 -4.63 12.03 -8.01
C ILE A 52 -5.28 12.89 -6.92
N LEU A 53 -4.69 12.92 -5.71
CA LEU A 53 -5.19 13.75 -4.60
C LEU A 53 -5.02 15.25 -4.86
N SER A 54 -3.99 15.66 -5.60
CA SER A 54 -3.68 17.06 -5.94
C SER A 54 -4.25 17.52 -7.29
N TYR A 55 -5.06 16.70 -7.95
CA TYR A 55 -5.65 17.06 -9.24
C TYR A 55 -6.77 18.10 -9.07
N GLU A 56 -6.54 19.32 -9.56
CA GLU A 56 -7.49 20.44 -9.46
C GLU A 56 -8.45 20.57 -10.66
N GLY A 57 -8.44 19.62 -11.60
CA GLY A 57 -9.24 19.70 -12.83
C GLY A 57 -8.56 20.46 -13.97
N ILE A 58 -9.18 20.45 -15.15
CA ILE A 58 -8.76 21.26 -16.31
C ILE A 58 -9.68 22.49 -16.37
N PRO A 59 -9.16 23.72 -16.47
CA PRO A 59 -9.97 24.95 -16.46
C PRO A 59 -11.02 25.02 -17.58
N ASP A 60 -10.71 24.41 -18.73
CA ASP A 60 -11.60 24.35 -19.90
C ASP A 60 -12.64 23.21 -19.82
N PHE A 61 -12.69 22.48 -18.71
CA PHE A 61 -13.66 21.41 -18.50
C PHE A 61 -14.90 21.96 -17.80
N PRO A 62 -16.12 21.61 -18.27
CA PRO A 62 -17.34 22.02 -17.59
C PRO A 62 -17.37 21.47 -16.16
N ALA A 63 -17.84 22.27 -15.21
CA ALA A 63 -17.92 21.85 -13.81
C ALA A 63 -18.74 20.55 -13.67
N PHE A 64 -18.43 19.77 -12.64
CA PHE A 64 -19.20 18.58 -12.29
C PHE A 64 -20.69 18.95 -12.20
N GLU A 65 -21.53 18.20 -12.93
CA GLU A 65 -22.98 18.43 -13.01
C GLU A 65 -23.44 19.78 -13.60
N SER A 66 -22.59 20.47 -14.35
CA SER A 66 -22.94 21.75 -15.02
C SER A 66 -24.19 21.72 -15.91
N TYR A 67 -24.57 20.56 -16.46
CA TYR A 67 -25.77 20.40 -17.30
C TYR A 67 -26.95 19.75 -16.56
N ARG A 68 -26.86 19.61 -15.23
CA ARG A 68 -27.89 18.91 -14.44
C ARG A 68 -29.27 19.53 -14.61
N ASP A 69 -29.34 20.85 -14.68
CA ASP A 69 -30.60 21.58 -14.83
C ASP A 69 -31.17 21.48 -16.25
N ASP A 70 -30.34 21.12 -17.25
CA ASP A 70 -30.76 20.87 -18.63
C ASP A 70 -31.28 19.44 -18.85
N LEU A 71 -31.12 18.55 -17.86
CA LEU A 71 -31.60 17.18 -17.96
C LEU A 71 -33.12 17.13 -17.83
N LEU A 72 -33.75 16.35 -18.71
CA LEU A 72 -35.15 16.02 -18.55
C LEU A 72 -35.34 15.24 -17.23
N PRO A 73 -36.43 15.50 -16.49
CA PRO A 73 -36.75 14.69 -15.33
C PRO A 73 -36.85 13.21 -15.75
N PRO A 74 -36.43 12.28 -14.88
CA PRO A 74 -36.60 10.86 -15.15
C PRO A 74 -38.06 10.60 -15.54
N ARG A 75 -38.26 9.87 -16.64
CA ARG A 75 -39.60 9.39 -16.96
C ARG A 75 -39.99 8.40 -15.89
N GLU A 76 -41.06 8.67 -15.15
CA GLU A 76 -41.65 7.65 -14.30
C GLU A 76 -42.02 6.47 -15.22
N PRO A 77 -41.50 5.25 -14.96
CA PRO A 77 -42.04 4.09 -15.63
C PRO A 77 -43.52 4.01 -15.24
N GLU A 78 -44.41 3.82 -16.22
CA GLU A 78 -45.81 3.52 -15.93
C GLU A 78 -45.83 2.25 -15.06
N LEU A 79 -46.06 2.44 -13.76
CA LEU A 79 -46.33 1.35 -12.84
C LEU A 79 -47.74 0.87 -13.15
N PHE A 80 -47.82 -0.05 -14.11
CA PHE A 80 -48.91 -0.96 -14.48
C PHE A 80 -50.35 -0.42 -14.40
#